data_AF-A0A6J4J0Y3-F1
#
_entry.id   AF-A0A6J4J0Y3-F1
#
_cell.length_a   1.000
_cell.length_b   1.000
_cell.length_c   1.000
_cell.angle_alpha   90.00
_cell.angle_beta   90.00
_cell.angle_gamma   90.00
#
_symmetry.space_group_name_H-M   'P 1'
#
loop_
_entity.id
_entity.type
_entity.pdbx_description
1 polymer ?
#
loop_
_entity_poly.entity_id
_entity_poly.type
_entity_poly.pdbx_seq_one_letter_code
_entity_poly.pdbx_strand_id
1 'polypeptide(L)'
;DNLLTATYLSARCPVFMAPAMDLDMYAHPAVQSNFAKLRSYGNILIEAGYGELASGLEGQGRLAEPEEIMAVLHKHFAGHAFA
;
A
#
# COMPACT_ATOMS: atom_id res chain seq x y z
N ASP A 1 -16.68 -5.82 5.90
CA ASP A 1 -17.44 -7.02 5.51
C ASP A 1 -17.70 -6.93 4.02
N ASN A 2 -16.72 -7.38 3.23
CA ASN A 2 -16.85 -7.50 1.79
C ASN A 2 -15.82 -8.54 1.30
N LEU A 3 -15.89 -8.91 0.02
CA LEU A 3 -15.01 -9.89 -0.58
C LEU A 3 -13.52 -9.57 -0.37
N LEU A 4 -13.09 -8.33 -0.61
CA LEU A 4 -11.70 -7.91 -0.43
C LEU A 4 -11.20 -8.17 1.00
N THR A 5 -11.97 -7.76 2.00
CA THR A 5 -11.61 -7.96 3.41
C THR A 5 -11.63 -9.44 3.82
N ALA A 6 -12.56 -10.25 3.29
CA ALA A 6 -12.61 -11.68 3.54
C ALA A 6 -11.41 -12.42 2.90
N THR A 7 -11.03 -12.03 1.68
CA THR A 7 -9.83 -12.53 0.99
C THR A 7 -8.58 -12.17 1.76
N TYR A 8 -8.45 -10.93 2.23
CA TYR A 8 -7.31 -10.50 3.06
C TYR A 8 -7.18 -11.33 4.34
N LEU A 9 -8.29 -11.50 5.08
CA LEU A 9 -8.29 -12.27 6.34
C LEU A 9 -7.97 -13.76 6.14
N SER A 10 -8.24 -14.31 4.95
CA SER A 10 -7.97 -15.71 4.62
C SER A 10 -6.60 -15.92 3.95
N ALA A 11 -5.90 -14.84 3.58
CA ALA A 11 -4.64 -14.91 2.86
C ALA A 11 -3.54 -15.54 3.74
N ARG A 12 -2.79 -16.47 3.15
CA ARG A 12 -1.61 -17.12 3.78
C ARG A 12 -0.30 -16.79 3.07
N CYS A 13 -0.35 -15.91 2.08
CA CYS A 13 0.77 -15.45 1.27
C CYS A 13 1.16 -14.01 1.67
N PRO A 14 2.33 -13.51 1.21
CA PRO A 14 2.67 -12.10 1.37
C PRO A 14 1.58 -11.18 0.79
N VAL A 15 1.22 -10.15 1.55
CA VAL A 15 0.21 -9.16 1.15
C VAL A 15 0.88 -7.80 0.98
N PHE A 16 0.66 -7.18 -0.18
CA PHE A 16 1.14 -5.85 -0.51
C PHE A 16 -0.02 -4.86 -0.48
N MET A 17 0.23 -3.66 0.03
CA MET A 17 -0.75 -2.59 0.14
C MET A 17 -0.17 -1.33 -0.47
N ALA A 18 -0.79 -0.80 -1.53
CA ALA A 18 -0.45 0.49 -2.13
C ALA A 18 -1.59 1.48 -1.83
N PRO A 19 -1.45 2.35 -0.81
CA PRO A 19 -2.48 3.30 -0.44
C PRO A 19 -2.57 4.43 -1.48
N ALA A 20 -3.78 4.91 -1.68
CA ALA A 20 -4.06 6.11 -2.46
C ALA A 20 -5.20 6.88 -1.78
N MET A 21 -4.94 8.12 -1.40
CA MET A 21 -5.91 8.99 -0.72
C MET A 21 -5.44 10.45 -0.78
N ASP A 22 -6.31 11.37 -0.37
CA ASP A 22 -5.96 12.79 -0.32
C ASP A 22 -4.90 13.12 0.75
N LEU A 23 -4.25 14.28 0.68
CA LEU A 23 -3.14 14.70 1.54
C LEU A 23 -3.52 14.63 3.02
N ASP A 24 -4.64 15.26 3.38
CA ASP A 24 -5.09 15.32 4.77
C ASP A 24 -5.51 13.93 5.29
N MET A 25 -6.08 13.10 4.41
CA MET A 25 -6.42 11.72 4.74
C MET A 25 -5.15 10.90 5.01
N TYR A 26 -4.12 11.06 4.17
CA TYR A 26 -2.85 10.35 4.32
C TYR A 26 -2.15 10.74 5.63
N ALA A 27 -2.12 12.05 5.93
CA ALA A 27 -1.51 12.58 7.15
C ALA A 27 -2.32 12.27 8.42
N HIS A 28 -3.57 11.84 8.30
CA HIS A 28 -4.45 11.66 9.44
C HIS A 28 -3.89 10.62 10.45
N PRO A 29 -3.89 10.90 11.77
CA PRO A 29 -3.32 10.00 12.79
C PRO A 29 -3.91 8.59 12.76
N ALA A 30 -5.20 8.45 12.43
CA ALA A 30 -5.82 7.13 12.29
C ALA A 30 -5.25 6.33 11.12
N VAL A 31 -4.92 6.97 9.98
CA VAL A 31 -4.29 6.31 8.84
C VAL A 31 -2.86 5.88 9.18
N GLN A 32 -2.11 6.75 9.86
CA GLN A 32 -0.76 6.42 10.34
C GLN A 32 -0.77 5.23 11.31
N SER A 33 -1.73 5.20 12.24
CA SER A 33 -1.95 4.06 13.14
C SER A 33 -2.33 2.78 12.39
N ASN A 34 -3.20 2.89 11.37
CA ASN A 34 -3.57 1.76 10.52
C ASN A 34 -2.36 1.22 9.75
N PHE A 35 -1.49 2.08 9.21
CA PHE A 35 -0.25 1.65 8.54
C PHE A 35 0.68 0.91 9.49
N ALA A 36 0.89 1.44 10.71
CA ALA A 36 1.69 0.76 11.73
C ALA A 36 1.11 -0.63 12.05
N LYS A 37 -0.22 -0.73 12.20
CA LYS A 37 -0.92 -1.99 12.48
C LYS A 37 -0.83 -2.98 11.32
N LEU A 38 -1.03 -2.54 10.08
CA LEU A 38 -0.86 -3.37 8.89
C LEU A 38 0.57 -3.89 8.79
N ARG A 39 1.58 -3.04 9.00
CA ARG A 39 2.99 -3.47 9.04
C ARG A 39 3.23 -4.50 10.16
N SER A 40 2.62 -4.34 11.33
CA SER A 40 2.73 -5.31 12.44
C SER A 40 2.16 -6.71 12.10
N TYR A 41 1.23 -6.80 11.14
CA TYR A 41 0.69 -8.06 10.64
C TYR A 41 1.55 -8.70 9.53
N GLY A 42 2.68 -8.07 9.16
CA GLY A 42 3.56 -8.54 8.10
C GLY A 42 3.18 -8.07 6.70
N ASN A 43 2.23 -7.14 6.56
CA ASN A 43 1.92 -6.54 5.26
C ASN A 43 3.07 -5.67 4.77
N ILE A 44 3.30 -5.68 3.46
CA ILE A 44 4.29 -4.85 2.79
C ILE A 44 3.57 -3.63 2.23
N LEU A 45 3.74 -2.48 2.89
CA LEU A 45 3.19 -1.22 2.40
C LEU A 45 4.14 -0.63 1.34
N ILE A 46 3.62 -0.36 0.16
CA ILE A 46 4.24 0.44 -0.90
C ILE A 46 3.82 1.88 -0.62
N GLU A 47 4.75 2.76 -0.29
CA GLU A 47 4.42 4.14 0.10
C GLU A 47 3.69 4.88 -1.03
N ALA A 48 2.77 5.78 -0.66
CA ALA A 48 2.15 6.67 -1.63
C ALA A 48 3.17 7.65 -2.19
N GLY A 49 3.03 7.97 -3.47
CA GLY A 49 3.80 9.00 -4.14
C GLY A 49 3.42 10.41 -3.67
N TYR A 50 4.26 11.37 -4.04
CA TYR A 50 4.06 12.80 -3.85
C TYR A 50 3.71 13.45 -5.19
N GLY A 51 2.74 14.37 -5.20
CA GLY A 51 2.42 15.18 -6.38
C GLY A 51 1.00 15.75 -6.31
N GLU A 52 0.48 16.20 -7.46
CA GLU A 52 -0.88 16.70 -7.57
C GLU A 52 -1.93 15.61 -7.29
N LEU A 53 -2.96 15.98 -6.54
CA LEU A 53 -4.07 15.13 -6.12
C LEU A 53 -5.37 15.60 -6.77
N ALA A 54 -6.38 14.72 -6.82
CA ALA A 54 -7.68 15.03 -7.43
C ALA A 54 -8.42 16.20 -6.73
N SER A 55 -8.08 16.51 -5.49
CA SER A 55 -8.59 17.69 -4.76
C SER A 55 -8.02 19.02 -5.27
N GLY A 56 -6.96 19.00 -6.07
CA GLY A 56 -6.18 20.17 -6.45
C GLY A 56 -5.07 20.53 -5.45
N LEU A 57 -4.87 19.74 -4.39
CA LEU A 57 -3.72 19.85 -3.49
C LEU A 57 -2.49 19.15 -4.08
N GLU A 58 -1.31 19.55 -3.62
CA GLU A 58 -0.05 18.88 -3.92
C GLU A 58 0.54 18.30 -2.63
N GLY A 59 0.84 16.99 -2.63
CA GLY A 59 1.28 16.33 -1.41
C GLY A 59 1.44 14.82 -1.54
N GLN A 60 1.79 14.18 -0.42
CA GLN A 60 1.85 12.72 -0.33
C GLN A 60 0.44 12.13 -0.22
N GLY A 61 0.18 11.07 -0.99
CA GLY A 61 -1.13 10.41 -1.01
C GLY A 61 -1.53 9.87 -2.38
N ARG A 62 -0.82 10.30 -3.43
CA ARG A 62 -0.99 9.77 -4.79
C ARG A 62 -0.61 8.28 -4.82
N LEU A 63 -1.37 7.46 -5.53
CA LEU A 63 -0.98 6.07 -5.75
C LEU A 63 0.44 6.04 -6.35
N ALA A 64 1.30 5.14 -5.86
CA ALA A 64 2.58 4.86 -6.49
C ALA A 64 2.37 4.53 -7.98
N GLU A 65 3.32 4.90 -8.84
CA GLU A 65 3.19 4.60 -10.26
C GLU A 65 3.18 3.09 -10.49
N PRO A 66 2.47 2.59 -11.51
CA PRO A 66 2.45 1.16 -11.84
C PRO A 66 3.86 0.57 -11.95
N GLU A 67 4.81 1.28 -12.54
CA GLU A 67 6.21 0.85 -12.69
C GLU A 67 6.91 0.69 -11.34
N GLU A 68 6.64 1.58 -10.38
CA GLU A 68 7.19 1.52 -9.03
C GLU A 68 6.62 0.33 -8.25
N ILE A 69 5.29 0.12 -8.36
CA ILE A 69 4.62 -1.05 -7.77
C ILE A 69 5.21 -2.34 -8.35
N MET A 70 5.34 -2.42 -9.67
CA MET A 70 5.92 -3.57 -10.36
C MET A 70 7.38 -3.80 -9.96
N ALA A 71 8.19 -2.76 -9.81
CA ALA A 71 9.57 -2.88 -9.36
C ALA A 71 9.67 -3.49 -7.94
N VAL A 72 8.79 -3.08 -7.02
CA VAL A 72 8.73 -3.67 -5.67
C VAL A 72 8.35 -5.15 -5.73
N LEU A 73 7.33 -5.50 -6.53
CA LEU A 73 6.89 -6.90 -6.69
C LEU A 73 7.98 -7.76 -7.33
N HIS A 74 8.60 -7.30 -8.42
CA HIS A 74 9.69 -8.00 -9.07
C HIS A 74 10.85 -8.25 -8.11
N LYS A 75 11.24 -7.23 -7.34
CA LYS A 75 12.30 -7.38 -6.34
C LYS A 75 11.96 -8.43 -5.28
N HIS A 76 10.71 -8.47 -4.80
CA HIS A 76 10.28 -9.45 -3.82
C HIS A 76 10.29 -10.89 -4.38
N PHE A 77 9.75 -11.10 -5.58
CA PHE A 77 9.64 -12.42 -6.18
C PHE A 77 10.93 -12.91 -6.86
N ALA A 78 11.85 -12.02 -7.24
CA ALA A 78 13.15 -12.40 -7.82
C ALA A 78 14.02 -13.23 -6.85
N GLY A 79 13.85 -13.04 -5.54
CA GLY A 79 14.52 -13.85 -4.51
C GLY A 79 13.86 -15.22 -4.27
N HIS A 80 12.69 -15.45 -4.86
CA HIS A 80 11.89 -16.67 -4.76
C HIS A 80 11.80 -17.33 -6.13
N ALA A 81 12.96 -17.68 -6.72
CA ALA A 81 12.96 -18.62 -7.84
C ALA A 81 12.19 -19.87 -7.37
N PHE A 82 11.05 -20.14 -8.03
CA PHE A 82 10.21 -21.30 -7.76
C PHE A 82 11.09 -22.56 -7.75
N ALA A 83 11.39 -23.04 -6.54
CA ALA A 83 11.88 -24.39 -6.31
C ALA A 83 10.67 -25.31 -6.14
#